data_AF-A0A9R1P0Z6-F1
#
_entry.id   AF-A0A9R1P0Z6-F1
#
_cell.length_a   1.000
_cell.length_b   1.000
_cell.length_c   1.000
_cell.angle_alpha   90.00
_cell.angle_beta   90.00
_cell.angle_gamma   90.00
#
_symmetry.space_group_name_H-M   'P 1'
#
loop_
_entity.id
_entity.type
_entity.pdbx_description
1 polymer ?
#
loop_
_entity_poly.entity_id
_entity_poly.type
_entity_poly.pdbx_seq_one_letter_code
_entity_poly.pdbx_strand_id
1 'polypeptide(L)'
;MRAPDIDMSELETLFSTAVATNASEKGGTKRGSAISKPEIVHLVDMRRANNCEIMLTKIKMPLPDMISAILALDTSVLDNDQVENLIKFCPTNEEIEMLKNYNGNKEMLGKCEQFFLELMKVPRVESKLRVFAFRIAFSTQADELRTNLTTINDATKEVKESLKLRQIMQTILTLGNALNQGTARGSAVGFRLDSLLKLSDTRARNNKMTLMHYLCKLLAEKLPELLDFDKDLIHLEAASKIQLKLLAEEMQAINKGLEKVEQELAASVNDGAISVGFRKALKSFLDSAEAVVRSLISLYSEVGRNADSLAQYFGEDPARCPFEQVTSILVIFVNMFKKSRDENARTVEAEKKKMEKEKNVIHTPEPASAF
;
A
#
# COMPACT_ATOMS: atom_id res chain seq x y z
N MET A 1 -42.29 -27.02 -16.83
CA MET A 1 -41.67 -27.36 -15.52
C MET A 1 -42.71 -27.06 -14.45
N ARG A 2 -43.27 -28.08 -13.80
CA ARG A 2 -44.21 -27.89 -12.68
C ARG A 2 -43.41 -27.61 -11.42
N ALA A 3 -43.80 -26.58 -10.68
CA ALA A 3 -43.22 -26.32 -9.37
C ALA A 3 -43.47 -27.53 -8.44
N PRO A 4 -42.53 -27.86 -7.55
CA PRO A 4 -42.71 -28.95 -6.60
C PRO A 4 -43.83 -28.61 -5.61
N ASP A 5 -44.60 -29.62 -5.21
CA ASP A 5 -45.54 -29.51 -4.09
C ASP A 5 -44.75 -29.30 -2.81
N ILE A 6 -45.00 -28.17 -2.14
CA ILE A 6 -44.39 -27.83 -0.87
C ILE A 6 -45.31 -28.35 0.23
N ASP A 7 -44.78 -29.24 1.07
CA ASP A 7 -45.49 -29.67 2.27
C ASP A 7 -45.52 -28.52 3.27
N MET A 8 -46.67 -27.83 3.30
CA MET A 8 -46.88 -26.68 4.16
C MET A 8 -46.81 -27.05 5.64
N SER A 9 -47.08 -28.30 6.02
CA SER A 9 -47.02 -28.74 7.41
C SER A 9 -45.58 -28.91 7.90
N GLU A 10 -44.70 -29.44 7.04
CA GLU A 10 -43.27 -29.52 7.33
C GLU A 10 -42.65 -28.11 7.39
N LEU A 11 -43.03 -27.24 6.46
CA LEU A 11 -42.57 -25.86 6.43
C LEU A 11 -43.01 -25.07 7.68
N GLU A 12 -44.25 -25.21 8.11
CA GLU A 12 -44.73 -24.59 9.35
C GLU A 12 -43.99 -25.16 10.57
N THR A 13 -43.74 -26.46 10.62
CA THR A 13 -43.06 -27.09 11.77
C THR A 13 -41.60 -26.65 11.89
N LEU A 14 -40.90 -26.51 10.76
CA LEU A 14 -39.49 -26.15 10.72
C LEU A 14 -39.24 -24.64 10.90
N PHE A 15 -40.20 -23.80 10.52
CA PHE A 15 -40.01 -22.34 10.45
C PHE A 15 -41.00 -21.52 11.29
N SER A 16 -41.87 -22.14 12.09
CA SER A 16 -42.69 -21.39 13.05
C SER A 16 -41.88 -20.96 14.27
N THR A 17 -42.10 -19.72 14.68
CA THR A 17 -41.54 -19.17 15.92
C THR A 17 -42.19 -19.86 17.12
N ALA A 18 -41.37 -20.46 17.99
CA ALA A 18 -41.86 -21.19 19.16
C ALA A 18 -42.68 -20.26 20.07
N VAL A 19 -44.00 -20.42 20.06
CA VAL A 19 -44.90 -19.80 21.03
C VAL A 19 -44.96 -20.73 22.24
N ALA A 20 -44.48 -20.27 23.40
CA ALA A 20 -44.61 -20.98 24.66
C ALA A 20 -46.10 -21.13 25.02
N THR A 21 -46.63 -22.34 24.93
CA THR A 21 -47.99 -22.68 25.33
C THR A 21 -48.05 -22.86 26.85
N ASN A 22 -48.77 -21.97 27.52
CA ASN A 22 -49.23 -22.15 28.90
C ASN A 22 -50.35 -23.21 28.92
N ALA A 23 -50.13 -24.31 29.64
CA ALA A 23 -51.18 -25.24 30.03
C ALA A 23 -51.12 -25.53 31.53
N SER A 24 -52.10 -24.98 32.26
CA SER A 24 -52.58 -25.41 33.58
C SER A 24 -53.11 -26.85 33.50
N GLU A 25 -52.86 -27.81 34.40
CA GLU A 25 -53.19 -27.98 35.83
C GLU A 25 -52.46 -29.29 36.28
N LYS A 26 -51.96 -29.55 37.50
CA LYS A 26 -52.59 -29.58 38.83
C LYS A 26 -51.52 -29.92 39.89
N GLY A 27 -51.58 -29.24 41.05
CA GLY A 27 -51.27 -29.82 42.37
C GLY A 27 -49.81 -30.10 42.77
N GLY A 28 -49.16 -29.15 43.43
CA GLY A 28 -47.93 -29.40 44.19
C GLY A 28 -47.34 -28.13 44.78
N THR A 29 -47.66 -27.85 46.03
CA THR A 29 -47.13 -26.74 46.83
C THR A 29 -45.60 -26.73 46.88
N LYS A 30 -44.97 -25.83 46.12
CA LYS A 30 -43.65 -25.28 46.45
C LYS A 30 -43.64 -23.77 46.22
N ARG A 31 -43.64 -23.05 47.35
CA ARG A 31 -43.20 -21.65 47.43
C ARG A 31 -41.79 -21.55 46.84
N GLY A 32 -41.69 -20.94 45.67
CA GLY A 32 -40.46 -20.41 45.12
C GLY A 32 -40.80 -19.07 44.51
N SER A 33 -40.42 -17.98 45.18
CA SER A 33 -40.53 -16.62 44.65
C SER A 33 -39.80 -16.56 43.31
N ALA A 34 -40.55 -16.51 42.21
CA ALA A 34 -40.02 -16.10 40.93
C ALA A 34 -39.57 -14.65 41.09
N ILE A 35 -38.27 -14.44 41.31
CA ILE A 35 -37.63 -13.15 41.09
C ILE A 35 -37.84 -12.89 39.60
N SER A 36 -38.83 -12.05 39.27
CA SER A 36 -39.01 -11.54 37.92
C SER A 36 -37.69 -10.92 37.51
N LYS A 37 -36.99 -11.52 36.54
CA LYS A 37 -35.83 -10.86 35.95
C LYS A 37 -36.31 -9.50 35.46
N PRO A 38 -35.61 -8.40 35.80
CA PRO A 38 -35.97 -7.08 35.29
C PRO A 38 -36.07 -7.16 33.75
N GLU A 39 -37.21 -6.76 33.20
CA GLU A 39 -37.48 -6.79 31.77
C GLU A 39 -36.54 -5.78 31.08
N ILE A 40 -35.56 -6.29 30.32
CA ILE A 40 -34.59 -5.45 29.62
C ILE A 40 -35.30 -4.80 28.44
N VAL A 41 -35.23 -3.47 28.36
CA VAL A 41 -35.85 -2.68 27.32
C VAL A 41 -34.86 -2.51 26.16
N HIS A 42 -35.28 -2.90 24.96
CA HIS A 42 -34.54 -2.68 23.73
C HIS A 42 -35.23 -1.61 22.89
N LEU A 43 -34.49 -0.57 22.53
CA LEU A 43 -34.95 0.53 21.69
C LEU A 43 -34.33 0.46 20.31
N VAL A 44 -33.08 0.00 20.23
CA VAL A 44 -32.36 -0.23 18.98
C VAL A 44 -32.84 -1.54 18.36
N ASP A 45 -32.87 -1.60 17.02
CA ASP A 45 -33.16 -2.84 16.29
C ASP A 45 -32.30 -4.00 16.80
N MET A 46 -32.94 -5.13 17.08
CA MET A 46 -32.29 -6.28 17.73
C MET A 46 -31.08 -6.79 16.95
N ARG A 47 -31.09 -6.74 15.60
CA ARG A 47 -29.93 -7.17 14.81
C ARG A 47 -28.77 -6.20 14.98
N ARG A 48 -29.04 -4.88 14.99
CA ARG A 48 -28.00 -3.86 15.26
C ARG A 48 -27.47 -3.95 16.69
N ALA A 49 -28.35 -4.11 17.67
CA ALA A 49 -27.98 -4.29 19.08
C ALA A 49 -27.07 -5.52 19.27
N ASN A 50 -27.45 -6.67 18.70
CA ASN A 50 -26.65 -7.89 18.76
C ASN A 50 -25.27 -7.71 18.10
N ASN A 51 -25.21 -7.05 16.94
CA ASN A 51 -23.92 -6.78 16.27
C ASN A 51 -23.02 -5.85 17.09
N CYS A 52 -23.61 -4.83 17.75
CA CYS A 52 -22.89 -3.94 18.66
C CYS A 52 -22.32 -4.72 19.85
N GLU A 53 -23.15 -5.56 20.49
CA GLU A 53 -22.70 -6.40 21.60
C GLU A 53 -21.56 -7.35 21.19
N ILE A 54 -21.66 -7.99 20.02
CA ILE A 54 -20.58 -8.81 19.47
C ILE A 54 -19.30 -7.99 19.31
N MET A 55 -19.38 -6.79 18.77
CA MET A 55 -18.21 -5.91 18.64
C MET A 55 -17.60 -5.56 20.01
N LEU A 56 -18.42 -5.26 21.03
CA LEU A 56 -17.94 -4.94 22.38
C LEU A 56 -17.18 -6.11 23.01
N THR A 57 -17.60 -7.36 22.74
CA THR A 57 -16.85 -8.55 23.20
C THR A 57 -15.46 -8.68 22.56
N LYS A 58 -15.21 -8.04 21.41
CA LYS A 58 -13.89 -8.03 20.75
C LYS A 58 -12.94 -7.00 21.35
N ILE A 59 -13.45 -5.86 21.81
CA ILE A 59 -12.63 -4.79 22.41
C ILE A 59 -12.16 -5.17 23.83
N LYS A 60 -12.94 -6.00 24.56
CA LYS A 60 -12.59 -6.53 25.91
C LYS A 60 -12.10 -5.46 26.89
N MET A 61 -12.66 -4.26 26.80
CA MET A 61 -12.29 -3.10 27.62
C MET A 61 -13.53 -2.53 28.30
N PRO A 62 -13.44 -2.11 29.57
CA PRO A 62 -14.52 -1.37 30.22
C PRO A 62 -14.84 -0.07 29.48
N LEU A 63 -16.12 0.27 29.41
CA LEU A 63 -16.63 1.48 28.75
C LEU A 63 -15.95 2.79 29.20
N PRO A 64 -15.75 3.03 30.52
CA PRO A 64 -15.07 4.25 30.99
C PRO A 64 -13.61 4.33 30.55
N ASP A 65 -12.91 3.20 30.53
CA ASP A 65 -11.49 3.13 30.12
C ASP A 65 -11.36 3.41 28.63
N MET A 66 -12.28 2.87 27.83
CA MET A 66 -12.36 3.12 26.40
C MET A 66 -12.64 4.59 26.08
N ILE A 67 -13.60 5.23 26.78
CA ILE A 67 -13.85 6.68 26.62
C ILE A 67 -12.61 7.49 27.02
N SER A 68 -11.95 7.10 28.10
CA SER A 68 -10.71 7.76 28.55
C SER A 68 -9.59 7.62 27.52
N ALA A 69 -9.44 6.45 26.90
CA ALA A 69 -8.46 6.21 25.84
C ALA A 69 -8.74 7.06 24.58
N ILE A 70 -10.01 7.16 24.17
CA ILE A 70 -10.43 8.03 23.05
C ILE A 70 -10.11 9.49 23.34
N LEU A 71 -10.48 9.98 24.54
CA LEU A 71 -10.23 11.36 24.94
C LEU A 71 -8.74 11.66 25.18
N ALA A 72 -7.93 10.65 25.51
CA ALA A 72 -6.48 10.77 25.63
C ALA A 72 -5.75 10.64 24.28
N LEU A 73 -6.43 10.17 23.23
CA LEU A 73 -5.84 9.78 21.94
C LEU A 73 -4.71 8.75 22.12
N ASP A 74 -4.93 7.77 23.02
CA ASP A 74 -3.91 6.81 23.44
C ASP A 74 -3.78 5.63 22.48
N THR A 75 -2.80 5.72 21.59
CA THR A 75 -2.49 4.71 20.57
C THR A 75 -1.91 3.40 21.14
N SER A 76 -1.59 3.34 22.44
CA SER A 76 -1.12 2.11 23.10
C SER A 76 -2.24 1.23 23.63
N VAL A 77 -3.45 1.79 23.74
CA VAL A 77 -4.62 1.16 24.36
C VAL A 77 -5.64 0.69 23.32
N LEU A 78 -5.85 1.49 22.25
CA LEU A 78 -6.75 1.16 21.15
C LEU A 78 -5.98 1.15 19.82
N ASP A 79 -6.12 0.04 19.10
CA ASP A 79 -5.58 -0.10 17.75
C ASP A 79 -6.54 0.43 16.66
N ASN A 80 -6.05 0.50 15.42
CA ASN A 80 -6.83 1.03 14.30
C ASN A 80 -8.11 0.23 14.04
N ASP A 81 -8.06 -1.10 14.14
CA ASP A 81 -9.22 -1.97 13.87
C ASP A 81 -10.30 -1.77 14.95
N GLN A 82 -9.90 -1.61 16.20
CA GLN A 82 -10.80 -1.29 17.30
C GLN A 82 -11.44 0.08 17.11
N VAL A 83 -10.68 1.11 16.72
CA VAL A 83 -11.22 2.45 16.46
C VAL A 83 -12.17 2.46 15.26
N GLU A 84 -11.84 1.78 14.16
CA GLU A 84 -12.73 1.64 13.00
C GLU A 84 -14.03 0.90 13.34
N ASN A 85 -13.95 -0.14 14.17
CA ASN A 85 -15.14 -0.78 14.71
C ASN A 85 -15.96 0.20 15.57
N LEU A 86 -15.32 1.01 16.43
CA LEU A 86 -16.02 2.02 17.24
C LEU A 86 -16.73 3.07 16.38
N ILE A 87 -16.11 3.52 15.30
CA ILE A 87 -16.72 4.44 14.32
C ILE A 87 -17.97 3.80 13.70
N LYS A 88 -17.86 2.54 13.25
CA LYS A 88 -18.97 1.81 12.62
C LYS A 88 -20.19 1.63 13.53
N PHE A 89 -19.96 1.54 14.84
CA PHE A 89 -21.00 1.36 15.84
C PHE A 89 -21.27 2.64 16.66
N CYS A 90 -20.87 3.83 16.17
CA CYS A 90 -21.40 5.07 16.73
C CYS A 90 -22.93 5.13 16.56
N PRO A 91 -23.66 5.67 17.55
CA PRO A 91 -25.11 5.81 17.45
C PRO A 91 -25.47 6.79 16.33
N THR A 92 -26.50 6.46 15.55
CA THR A 92 -27.01 7.39 14.52
C THR A 92 -27.77 8.55 15.16
N ASN A 93 -28.02 9.62 14.41
CA ASN A 93 -28.79 10.76 14.92
C ASN A 93 -30.19 10.33 15.38
N GLU A 94 -30.83 9.39 14.67
CA GLU A 94 -32.14 8.85 15.04
C GLU A 94 -32.07 8.08 16.37
N GLU A 95 -31.03 7.29 16.58
CA GLU A 95 -30.81 6.53 17.83
C GLU A 95 -30.50 7.46 19.01
N ILE A 96 -29.71 8.51 18.77
CA ILE A 96 -29.43 9.56 19.75
C ILE A 96 -30.72 10.23 20.20
N GLU A 97 -31.57 10.66 19.27
CA GLU A 97 -32.84 11.31 19.59
C GLU A 97 -33.83 10.36 20.28
N MET A 98 -33.86 9.10 19.86
CA MET A 98 -34.67 8.05 20.50
C MET A 98 -34.26 7.85 21.97
N LEU A 99 -32.95 7.76 22.24
CA LEU A 99 -32.42 7.59 23.60
C LEU A 99 -32.59 8.83 24.48
N LYS A 100 -32.56 10.04 23.89
CA LYS A 100 -32.85 11.29 24.61
C LYS A 100 -34.31 11.36 25.05
N ASN A 101 -35.23 10.95 24.18
CA ASN A 101 -36.67 11.02 24.42
C ASN A 101 -37.22 9.85 25.27
N TYR A 102 -36.38 8.86 25.59
CA TYR A 102 -36.75 7.77 26.46
C TYR A 102 -36.87 8.23 27.93
N ASN A 103 -38.10 8.20 28.45
CA ASN A 103 -38.44 8.63 29.82
C ASN A 103 -38.51 7.47 30.83
N GLY A 104 -38.22 6.24 30.40
CA GLY A 104 -38.20 5.07 31.30
C GLY A 104 -36.90 4.97 32.10
N ASN A 105 -36.76 3.88 32.87
CA ASN A 105 -35.52 3.65 33.62
C ASN A 105 -34.38 3.28 32.67
N LYS A 106 -33.42 4.19 32.49
CA LYS A 106 -32.26 4.00 31.63
C LYS A 106 -31.39 2.82 32.06
N GLU A 107 -31.39 2.41 33.33
CA GLU A 107 -30.63 1.24 33.81
C GLU A 107 -31.18 -0.10 33.30
N MET A 108 -32.43 -0.10 32.82
CA MET A 108 -33.09 -1.29 32.30
C MET A 108 -32.87 -1.47 30.79
N LEU A 109 -32.16 -0.54 30.14
CA LEU A 109 -31.88 -0.63 28.72
C LEU A 109 -30.84 -1.71 28.39
N GLY A 110 -30.94 -2.29 27.20
CA GLY A 110 -29.98 -3.25 26.65
C GLY A 110 -28.54 -2.72 26.62
N LYS A 111 -27.55 -3.61 26.50
CA LYS A 111 -26.13 -3.22 26.58
C LYS A 111 -25.70 -2.28 25.45
N CYS A 112 -26.28 -2.44 24.26
CA CYS A 112 -26.06 -1.55 23.13
C CYS A 112 -26.50 -0.12 23.46
N GLU A 113 -27.69 0.04 24.02
CA GLU A 113 -28.22 1.33 24.46
C GLU A 113 -27.40 1.93 25.61
N GLN A 114 -26.97 1.13 26.59
CA GLN A 114 -26.03 1.60 27.64
C GLN A 114 -24.73 2.14 27.03
N PHE A 115 -24.17 1.41 26.06
CA PHE A 115 -22.98 1.82 25.33
C PHE A 115 -23.20 3.15 24.59
N PHE A 116 -24.33 3.31 23.91
CA PHE A 116 -24.68 4.57 23.24
C PHE A 116 -24.85 5.73 24.22
N LEU A 117 -25.50 5.51 25.36
CA LEU A 117 -25.65 6.53 26.40
C LEU A 117 -24.29 7.02 26.92
N GLU A 118 -23.31 6.13 27.06
CA GLU A 118 -21.94 6.51 27.44
C GLU A 118 -21.24 7.30 26.32
N LEU A 119 -21.33 6.87 25.07
CA LEU A 119 -20.76 7.61 23.93
C LEU A 119 -21.38 9.00 23.75
N MET A 120 -22.69 9.14 24.00
CA MET A 120 -23.41 10.41 23.91
C MET A 120 -22.93 11.46 24.92
N LYS A 121 -22.24 11.05 26.00
CA LYS A 121 -21.60 12.00 26.92
C LYS A 121 -20.42 12.71 26.27
N VAL A 122 -19.82 12.12 25.23
CA VAL A 122 -18.70 12.68 24.49
C VAL A 122 -19.24 13.49 23.30
N PRO A 123 -19.05 14.83 23.28
CA PRO A 123 -19.51 15.64 22.16
C PRO A 123 -18.81 15.22 20.86
N ARG A 124 -19.59 15.02 19.80
CA ARG A 124 -19.07 14.66 18.46
C ARG A 124 -18.13 13.44 18.50
N VAL A 125 -18.51 12.41 19.26
CA VAL A 125 -17.70 11.19 19.45
C VAL A 125 -17.20 10.56 18.15
N GLU A 126 -18.03 10.49 17.11
CA GLU A 126 -17.62 9.96 15.81
C GLU A 126 -16.48 10.79 15.19
N SER A 127 -16.58 12.12 15.26
CA SER A 127 -15.53 13.03 14.76
C SER A 127 -14.22 12.83 15.52
N LYS A 128 -14.28 12.76 16.86
CA LYS A 128 -13.11 12.49 17.71
C LYS A 128 -12.48 11.13 17.42
N LEU A 129 -13.29 10.09 17.18
CA LEU A 129 -12.82 8.77 16.78
C LEU A 129 -12.15 8.78 15.40
N ARG A 130 -12.70 9.50 14.42
CA ARG A 130 -12.08 9.64 13.09
C ARG A 130 -10.73 10.35 13.15
N VAL A 131 -10.63 11.38 13.98
CA VAL A 131 -9.36 12.06 14.29
C VAL A 131 -8.37 11.12 14.97
N PHE A 132 -8.85 10.27 15.88
CA PHE A 132 -8.02 9.29 16.55
C PHE A 132 -7.51 8.20 15.59
N ALA A 133 -8.36 7.69 14.71
CA ALA A 133 -7.96 6.76 13.64
C ALA A 133 -6.87 7.37 12.75
N PHE A 134 -7.04 8.64 12.34
CA PHE A 134 -6.02 9.35 11.59
C PHE A 134 -4.71 9.47 12.37
N ARG A 135 -4.74 9.81 13.67
CA ARG A 135 -3.53 9.85 14.51
C ARG A 135 -2.81 8.51 14.54
N ILE A 136 -3.53 7.39 14.67
CA ILE A 136 -2.94 6.05 14.68
C ILE A 136 -2.22 5.76 13.36
N ALA A 137 -2.87 6.07 12.23
CA ALA A 137 -2.34 5.78 10.90
C ALA A 137 -1.27 6.78 10.42
N PHE A 138 -1.23 7.99 10.98
CA PHE A 138 -0.47 9.13 10.45
C PHE A 138 1.02 8.83 10.25
N SER A 139 1.69 8.27 11.27
CA SER A 139 3.14 8.03 11.19
C SER A 139 3.47 7.08 10.05
N THR A 140 2.75 5.95 9.96
CA THR A 140 2.93 4.95 8.91
C THR A 140 2.69 5.55 7.53
N GLN A 141 1.56 6.26 7.34
CA GLN A 141 1.24 6.90 6.07
C GLN A 141 2.30 7.94 5.65
N ALA A 142 2.76 8.76 6.60
CA ALA A 142 3.78 9.76 6.35
C ALA A 142 5.14 9.14 5.99
N ASP A 143 5.52 8.05 6.65
CA ASP A 143 6.80 7.38 6.44
C ASP A 143 6.81 6.57 5.13
N GLU A 144 5.70 5.90 4.79
CA GLU A 144 5.53 5.22 3.50
C GLU A 144 5.62 6.21 2.34
N LEU A 145 4.88 7.32 2.42
CA LEU A 145 4.94 8.38 1.41
C LEU A 145 6.35 8.96 1.30
N ARG A 146 7.02 9.25 2.43
CA ARG A 146 8.41 9.75 2.43
C ARG A 146 9.36 8.76 1.75
N THR A 147 9.22 7.47 2.04
CA THR A 147 10.08 6.41 1.49
C THR A 147 9.92 6.33 -0.02
N ASN A 148 8.68 6.34 -0.52
CA ASN A 148 8.39 6.32 -1.94
C ASN A 148 8.95 7.57 -2.67
N LEU A 149 8.73 8.75 -2.09
CA LEU A 149 9.26 10.01 -2.60
C LEU A 149 10.80 10.02 -2.66
N THR A 150 11.44 9.54 -1.60
CA THR A 150 12.91 9.46 -1.54
C THR A 150 13.45 8.48 -2.58
N THR A 151 12.81 7.32 -2.76
CA THR A 151 13.18 6.32 -3.78
C THR A 151 13.16 6.89 -5.20
N ILE A 152 12.17 7.75 -5.53
CA ILE A 152 12.10 8.43 -6.83
C ILE A 152 13.27 9.42 -7.00
N ASN A 153 13.58 10.20 -5.96
CA ASN A 153 14.69 11.15 -5.98
C ASN A 153 16.04 10.45 -6.14
N ASP A 154 16.26 9.38 -5.39
CA ASP A 154 17.51 8.61 -5.45
C ASP A 154 17.68 7.95 -6.81
N ALA A 155 16.64 7.29 -7.34
CA ALA A 155 16.68 6.73 -8.69
C ALA A 155 16.95 7.80 -9.77
N THR A 156 16.32 8.97 -9.65
CA THR A 156 16.55 10.10 -10.56
C THR A 156 18.02 10.55 -10.51
N LYS A 157 18.58 10.68 -9.31
CA LYS A 157 19.96 11.10 -9.09
C LYS A 157 20.94 10.08 -9.64
N GLU A 158 20.77 8.81 -9.28
CA GLU A 158 21.57 7.66 -9.73
C GLU A 158 21.68 7.61 -11.26
N VAL A 159 20.55 7.72 -11.95
CA VAL A 159 20.50 7.70 -13.42
C VAL A 159 21.24 8.88 -14.04
N LYS A 160 21.06 10.09 -13.48
CA LYS A 160 21.69 11.32 -14.02
C LYS A 160 23.18 11.39 -13.71
N GLU A 161 23.62 10.83 -12.58
CA GLU A 161 25.00 10.89 -12.11
C GLU A 161 25.85 9.68 -12.55
N SER A 162 25.23 8.57 -13.01
CA SER A 162 25.98 7.41 -13.49
C SER A 162 26.79 7.73 -14.76
N LEU A 163 28.10 7.92 -14.55
CA LEU A 163 29.06 8.09 -15.63
C LEU A 163 29.15 6.85 -16.53
N LYS A 164 28.95 5.66 -15.93
CA LYS A 164 28.97 4.40 -16.66
C LYS A 164 27.81 4.30 -17.64
N LEU A 165 26.58 4.59 -17.19
CA LEU A 165 25.41 4.63 -18.05
C LEU A 165 25.63 5.61 -19.21
N ARG A 166 26.15 6.81 -18.93
CA ARG A 166 26.45 7.82 -19.95
C ARG A 166 27.44 7.30 -21.01
N GLN A 167 28.51 6.63 -20.60
CA GLN A 167 29.49 6.04 -21.54
C GLN A 167 28.91 4.89 -22.36
N ILE A 168 28.02 4.08 -21.76
CA ILE A 168 27.29 3.04 -22.49
C ILE A 168 26.38 3.67 -23.55
N MET A 169 25.63 4.73 -23.21
CA MET A 169 24.81 5.46 -24.19
C MET A 169 25.65 6.00 -25.36
N GLN A 170 26.83 6.55 -25.07
CA GLN A 170 27.76 7.03 -26.10
C GLN A 170 28.26 5.90 -27.00
N THR A 171 28.54 4.73 -26.42
CA THR A 171 28.97 3.54 -27.16
C THR A 171 27.85 3.06 -28.08
N ILE A 172 26.61 3.02 -27.59
CA ILE A 172 25.42 2.69 -28.38
C ILE A 172 25.25 3.66 -29.56
N LEU A 173 25.38 4.97 -29.32
CA LEU A 173 25.31 5.98 -30.38
C LEU A 173 26.38 5.75 -31.46
N THR A 174 27.61 5.45 -31.04
CA THR A 174 28.74 5.18 -31.95
C THR A 174 28.48 3.94 -32.81
N LEU A 175 28.02 2.86 -32.20
CA LEU A 175 27.64 1.64 -32.92
C LEU A 175 26.48 1.88 -33.89
N GLY A 176 25.45 2.61 -33.44
CA GLY A 176 24.31 2.99 -34.27
C GLY A 176 24.71 3.81 -35.49
N ASN A 177 25.59 4.80 -35.32
CA ASN A 177 26.10 5.62 -36.41
C ASN A 177 26.94 4.82 -37.41
N ALA A 178 27.78 3.90 -36.94
CA ALA A 178 28.56 3.02 -37.79
C ALA A 178 27.66 2.09 -38.62
N LEU A 179 26.64 1.49 -38.00
CA LEU A 179 25.70 0.58 -38.67
C LEU A 179 24.81 1.30 -39.70
N ASN A 180 24.48 2.57 -39.44
CA ASN A 180 23.61 3.37 -40.31
C ASN A 180 24.38 4.31 -41.25
N GLN A 181 25.69 4.11 -41.40
CA GLN A 181 26.52 4.94 -42.28
C GLN A 181 25.97 4.95 -43.71
N GLY A 182 25.83 6.14 -44.30
CA GLY A 182 25.28 6.32 -45.65
C GLY A 182 23.75 6.28 -45.73
N THR A 183 23.05 6.18 -44.60
CA THR A 183 21.58 6.30 -44.53
C THR A 183 21.17 7.63 -43.88
N ALA A 184 19.89 8.00 -43.98
CA ALA A 184 19.33 9.17 -43.28
C ALA A 184 19.40 9.07 -41.74
N ARG A 185 19.72 7.88 -41.20
CA ARG A 185 19.89 7.62 -39.76
C ARG A 185 21.36 7.59 -39.33
N GLY A 186 22.30 7.84 -40.26
CA GLY A 186 23.72 8.00 -39.94
C GLY A 186 24.02 9.38 -39.36
N SER A 187 25.18 9.52 -38.69
CA SER A 187 25.66 10.79 -38.10
C SER A 187 24.69 11.45 -37.11
N ALA A 188 23.90 10.64 -36.38
CA ALA A 188 23.05 11.13 -35.32
C ALA A 188 23.89 11.68 -34.14
N VAL A 189 23.40 12.74 -33.50
CA VAL A 189 23.99 13.34 -32.28
C VAL A 189 23.37 12.78 -30.99
N GLY A 190 22.31 11.97 -31.11
CA GLY A 190 21.59 11.33 -30.02
C GLY A 190 20.48 10.43 -30.57
N PHE A 191 19.81 9.69 -29.69
CA PHE A 191 18.69 8.82 -30.02
C PHE A 191 17.60 8.88 -28.95
N ARG A 192 16.35 8.58 -29.32
CA ARG A 192 15.22 8.51 -28.38
C ARG A 192 15.36 7.33 -27.43
N LEU A 193 14.85 7.48 -26.20
CA LEU A 193 15.04 6.49 -25.13
C LEU A 193 14.55 5.08 -25.54
N ASP A 194 13.40 5.00 -26.21
CA ASP A 194 12.82 3.74 -26.70
C ASP A 194 13.73 2.95 -27.67
N SER A 195 14.71 3.58 -28.30
CA SER A 195 15.67 2.88 -29.16
C SER A 195 16.50 1.84 -28.40
N LEU A 196 16.64 1.98 -27.07
CA LEU A 196 17.32 0.99 -26.23
C LEU A 196 16.66 -0.39 -26.31
N LEU A 197 15.34 -0.42 -26.44
CA LEU A 197 14.56 -1.66 -26.50
C LEU A 197 14.85 -2.45 -27.78
N LYS A 198 15.31 -1.78 -28.85
CA LYS A 198 15.55 -2.37 -30.18
C LYS A 198 16.93 -3.01 -30.33
N LEU A 199 17.80 -2.88 -29.32
CA LEU A 199 19.16 -3.42 -29.35
C LEU A 199 19.18 -4.95 -29.37
N SER A 200 18.16 -5.61 -28.80
CA SER A 200 18.03 -7.06 -28.87
C SER A 200 17.37 -7.55 -30.16
N ASP A 201 16.69 -6.68 -30.91
CA ASP A 201 16.03 -7.03 -32.17
C ASP A 201 16.99 -6.96 -33.36
N THR A 202 17.98 -6.07 -33.28
CA THR A 202 18.99 -5.90 -34.33
C THR A 202 19.98 -7.06 -34.30
N ARG A 203 19.91 -7.95 -35.30
CA ARG A 203 20.77 -9.14 -35.40
C ARG A 203 21.94 -8.96 -36.36
N ALA A 204 23.06 -9.60 -36.04
CA ALA A 204 24.16 -9.76 -36.98
C ALA A 204 23.74 -10.58 -38.20
N ARG A 205 24.45 -10.42 -39.33
CA ARG A 205 24.14 -11.11 -40.61
C ARG A 205 24.03 -12.64 -40.47
N ASN A 206 24.76 -13.24 -39.54
CA ASN A 206 24.75 -14.68 -39.29
C ASN A 206 23.62 -15.13 -38.32
N ASN A 207 22.76 -14.21 -37.86
CA ASN A 207 21.71 -14.41 -36.87
C ASN A 207 22.14 -15.00 -35.51
N LYS A 208 23.44 -15.15 -35.26
CA LYS A 208 23.98 -15.77 -34.04
C LYS A 208 24.07 -14.81 -32.84
N MET A 209 24.10 -13.51 -33.08
CA MET A 209 24.20 -12.50 -32.02
C MET A 209 23.35 -11.27 -32.34
N THR A 210 22.92 -10.56 -31.30
CA THR A 210 22.22 -9.27 -31.40
C THR A 210 23.19 -8.11 -31.17
N LEU A 211 22.77 -6.89 -31.45
CA LEU A 211 23.56 -5.69 -31.15
C LEU A 211 23.81 -5.54 -29.65
N MET A 212 22.85 -5.91 -28.80
CA MET A 212 23.05 -5.97 -27.34
C MET A 212 24.18 -6.92 -26.93
N HIS A 213 24.23 -8.12 -27.52
CA HIS A 213 25.33 -9.07 -27.29
C HIS A 213 26.67 -8.49 -27.75
N TYR A 214 26.69 -7.86 -28.93
CA TYR A 214 27.91 -7.25 -29.44
C TYR A 214 28.39 -6.09 -28.56
N LEU A 215 27.48 -5.25 -28.07
CA LEU A 215 27.79 -4.19 -27.09
C LEU A 215 28.43 -4.77 -25.83
N CYS A 216 27.80 -5.78 -25.21
CA CYS A 216 28.33 -6.43 -24.01
C CYS A 216 29.72 -7.03 -24.25
N LYS A 217 29.93 -7.67 -25.41
CA LYS A 217 31.23 -8.22 -25.80
C LYS A 217 32.29 -7.12 -25.97
N LEU A 218 31.97 -6.05 -26.68
CA LEU A 218 32.86 -4.92 -26.91
C LEU A 218 33.27 -4.26 -25.59
N LEU A 219 32.30 -4.03 -24.69
CA LEU A 219 32.56 -3.47 -23.37
C LEU A 219 33.47 -4.40 -22.55
N ALA A 220 33.21 -5.72 -22.55
CA ALA A 220 34.07 -6.66 -21.85
C ALA A 220 35.54 -6.64 -22.33
N GLU A 221 35.76 -6.43 -23.63
CA GLU A 221 37.10 -6.40 -24.23
C GLU A 221 37.82 -5.05 -24.06
N LYS A 222 37.09 -3.93 -23.98
CA LYS A 222 37.66 -2.58 -24.07
C LYS A 222 37.45 -1.71 -22.85
N LEU A 223 36.32 -1.88 -22.16
CA LEU A 223 35.84 -1.03 -21.06
C LEU A 223 35.12 -1.90 -19.99
N PRO A 224 35.81 -2.90 -19.40
CA PRO A 224 35.18 -3.87 -18.50
C PRO A 224 34.56 -3.24 -17.24
N GLU A 225 35.04 -2.08 -16.82
CA GLU A 225 34.51 -1.28 -15.71
C GLU A 225 33.07 -0.79 -15.92
N LEU A 226 32.56 -0.86 -17.15
CA LEU A 226 31.18 -0.48 -17.49
C LEU A 226 30.19 -1.65 -17.35
N LEU A 227 30.67 -2.88 -17.26
CA LEU A 227 29.81 -4.08 -17.24
C LEU A 227 28.91 -4.18 -16.00
N ASP A 228 29.22 -3.45 -14.94
CA ASP A 228 28.46 -3.42 -13.69
C ASP A 228 27.81 -2.05 -13.40
N PHE A 229 27.52 -1.28 -14.45
CA PHE A 229 26.78 -0.02 -14.34
C PHE A 229 25.42 -0.18 -13.64
N ASP A 230 24.83 -1.37 -13.67
CA ASP A 230 23.58 -1.67 -12.98
C ASP A 230 23.69 -1.51 -11.45
N LYS A 231 24.91 -1.58 -10.90
CA LYS A 231 25.17 -1.30 -9.49
C LYS A 231 25.10 0.18 -9.12
N ASP A 232 25.18 1.08 -10.11
CA ASP A 232 25.00 2.51 -9.88
C ASP A 232 23.50 2.88 -9.76
N LEU A 233 22.59 1.96 -10.09
CA LEU A 233 21.15 2.20 -10.28
C LEU A 233 20.29 1.38 -9.29
N ILE A 234 20.65 1.41 -8.01
CA ILE A 234 20.08 0.54 -6.98
C ILE A 234 18.58 0.76 -6.76
N HIS A 235 18.08 1.99 -6.89
CA HIS A 235 16.68 2.33 -6.64
C HIS A 235 15.80 2.25 -7.89
N LEU A 236 16.38 2.07 -9.08
CA LEU A 236 15.66 2.16 -10.35
C LEU A 236 14.48 1.17 -10.45
N GLU A 237 14.68 -0.09 -10.05
CA GLU A 237 13.67 -1.16 -10.09
C GLU A 237 12.53 -0.94 -9.08
N ALA A 238 12.83 -0.34 -7.92
CA ALA A 238 11.81 0.01 -6.95
C ALA A 238 11.01 1.24 -7.43
N ALA A 239 11.72 2.26 -7.93
CA ALA A 239 11.11 3.48 -8.43
C ALA A 239 10.18 3.23 -9.62
N SER A 240 10.49 2.27 -10.51
CA SER A 240 9.63 1.93 -11.66
C SER A 240 8.29 1.31 -11.27
N LYS A 241 8.10 0.93 -10.00
CA LYS A 241 6.85 0.35 -9.48
C LYS A 241 5.97 1.37 -8.77
N ILE A 242 6.49 2.58 -8.53
CA ILE A 242 5.78 3.66 -7.86
C ILE A 242 5.00 4.46 -8.91
N GLN A 243 3.74 4.79 -8.59
CA GLN A 243 2.88 5.60 -9.46
C GLN A 243 2.74 7.00 -8.86
N LEU A 244 3.13 8.04 -9.60
CA LEU A 244 3.05 9.43 -9.15
C LEU A 244 1.62 9.85 -8.78
N LYS A 245 0.63 9.28 -9.45
CA LYS A 245 -0.79 9.50 -9.15
C LYS A 245 -1.16 9.00 -7.75
N LEU A 246 -0.72 7.81 -7.35
CA LEU A 246 -1.01 7.27 -6.02
C LEU A 246 -0.36 8.12 -4.92
N LEU A 247 0.87 8.61 -5.16
CA LEU A 247 1.53 9.53 -4.23
C LEU A 247 0.76 10.85 -4.06
N ALA A 248 0.12 11.34 -5.13
CA ALA A 248 -0.74 12.52 -5.06
C ALA A 248 -2.00 12.25 -4.20
N GLU A 249 -2.60 11.07 -4.33
CA GLU A 249 -3.76 10.64 -3.55
C GLU A 249 -3.40 10.46 -2.07
N GLU A 250 -2.25 9.84 -1.76
CA GLU A 250 -1.70 9.71 -0.40
C GLU A 250 -1.44 11.07 0.24
N MET A 251 -0.77 11.97 -0.48
CA MET A 251 -0.50 13.34 -0.01
C MET A 251 -1.79 14.11 0.26
N GLN A 252 -2.80 13.95 -0.61
CA GLN A 252 -4.11 14.56 -0.41
C GLN A 252 -4.84 13.98 0.80
N ALA A 253 -4.75 12.66 1.03
CA ALA A 253 -5.36 12.00 2.17
C ALA A 253 -4.77 12.50 3.49
N ILE A 254 -3.43 12.64 3.57
CA ILE A 254 -2.74 13.19 4.73
C ILE A 254 -3.18 14.64 5.00
N ASN A 255 -3.19 15.50 3.98
CA ASN A 255 -3.63 16.89 4.12
C ASN A 255 -5.08 17.00 4.60
N LYS A 256 -5.99 16.22 4.02
CA LYS A 256 -7.41 16.18 4.45
C LYS A 256 -7.56 15.65 5.88
N GLY A 257 -6.73 14.68 6.28
CA GLY A 257 -6.71 14.17 7.66
C GLY A 257 -6.30 15.26 8.65
N LEU A 258 -5.26 16.04 8.32
CA LEU A 258 -4.81 17.16 9.13
C LEU A 258 -5.86 18.27 9.21
N GLU A 259 -6.52 18.61 8.11
CA GLU A 259 -7.61 19.60 8.09
C GLU A 259 -8.75 19.18 9.04
N LYS A 260 -9.11 17.88 9.07
CA LYS A 260 -10.11 17.36 10.01
C LYS A 260 -9.67 17.48 11.47
N VAL A 261 -8.38 17.28 11.74
CA VAL A 261 -7.80 17.47 13.08
C VAL A 261 -7.94 18.92 13.53
N GLU A 262 -7.60 19.88 12.65
CA GLU A 262 -7.75 21.31 12.92
C GLU A 262 -9.21 21.69 13.19
N GLN A 263 -10.13 21.21 12.35
CA GLN A 263 -11.57 21.45 12.49
C GLN A 263 -12.11 20.90 13.82
N GLU A 264 -11.76 19.67 14.19
CA GLU A 264 -12.23 19.09 15.46
C GLU A 264 -11.61 19.77 16.68
N LEU A 265 -10.35 20.21 16.59
CA LEU A 265 -9.72 20.99 17.65
C LEU A 265 -10.47 22.31 17.89
N ALA A 266 -10.81 23.03 16.82
CA ALA A 266 -11.58 24.27 16.88
C ALA A 266 -13.01 24.03 17.42
N ALA A 267 -13.69 22.99 16.95
CA ALA A 267 -15.03 22.64 17.43
C ALA A 267 -15.03 22.24 18.92
N SER A 268 -13.94 21.65 19.41
CA SER A 268 -13.82 21.14 20.79
C SER A 268 -13.70 22.23 21.85
N VAL A 269 -13.52 23.50 21.49
CA VAL A 269 -13.32 24.62 22.45
C VAL A 269 -14.50 24.73 23.42
N ASN A 270 -15.73 24.51 22.93
CA ASN A 270 -16.97 24.70 23.70
C ASN A 270 -17.51 23.42 24.35
N ASP A 271 -16.77 22.30 24.31
CA ASP A 271 -17.21 21.00 24.83
C ASP A 271 -17.18 20.89 26.37
N GLY A 272 -16.74 21.93 27.08
CA GLY A 272 -16.60 21.90 28.53
C GLY A 272 -15.39 21.07 29.01
N ALA A 273 -15.48 20.57 30.25
CA ALA A 273 -14.38 19.91 30.95
C ALA A 273 -13.97 18.56 30.37
N ILE A 274 -14.92 17.81 29.78
CA ILE A 274 -14.70 16.46 29.28
C ILE A 274 -13.67 16.41 28.14
N SER A 275 -13.63 17.45 27.29
CA SER A 275 -12.69 17.54 26.16
C SER A 275 -11.38 18.27 26.49
N VAL A 276 -11.11 18.69 27.74
CA VAL A 276 -9.88 19.42 28.08
C VAL A 276 -8.63 18.59 27.79
N GLY A 277 -8.63 17.32 28.23
CA GLY A 277 -7.53 16.38 27.97
C GLY A 277 -7.36 16.11 26.48
N PHE A 278 -8.48 15.88 25.78
CA PHE A 278 -8.53 15.69 24.33
C PHE A 278 -7.93 16.85 23.56
N ARG A 279 -8.33 18.09 23.85
CA ARG A 279 -7.77 19.28 23.18
C ARG A 279 -6.26 19.39 23.37
N LYS A 280 -5.76 19.10 24.58
CA LYS A 280 -4.32 19.13 24.86
C LYS A 280 -3.58 18.06 24.06
N ALA A 281 -4.07 16.82 24.08
CA ALA A 281 -3.47 15.71 23.34
C ALA A 281 -3.53 15.94 21.81
N LEU A 282 -4.65 16.49 21.32
CA LEU A 282 -4.86 16.78 19.92
C LEU A 282 -3.99 17.92 19.43
N LYS A 283 -3.85 19.01 20.21
CA LYS A 283 -2.96 20.12 19.87
C LYS A 283 -1.50 19.68 19.79
N SER A 284 -1.05 18.88 20.75
CA SER A 284 0.32 18.32 20.72
C SER A 284 0.57 17.45 19.48
N PHE A 285 -0.42 16.66 19.06
CA PHE A 285 -0.33 15.88 17.83
C PHE A 285 -0.30 16.78 16.60
N LEU A 286 -1.22 17.74 16.51
CA LEU A 286 -1.31 18.69 15.41
C LEU A 286 0.00 19.43 15.18
N ASP A 287 0.62 19.97 16.23
CA ASP A 287 1.90 20.69 16.13
C ASP A 287 3.02 19.81 15.53
N SER A 288 3.07 18.52 15.93
CA SER A 288 4.03 17.56 15.38
C SER A 288 3.70 17.15 13.94
N ALA A 289 2.42 16.96 13.63
CA ALA A 289 1.94 16.53 12.34
C ALA A 289 2.09 17.63 11.28
N GLU A 290 1.82 18.89 11.62
CA GLU A 290 2.03 20.05 10.74
C GLU A 290 3.49 20.15 10.27
N ALA A 291 4.45 19.96 11.18
CA ALA A 291 5.86 19.99 10.82
C ALA A 291 6.23 18.86 9.82
N VAL A 292 5.73 17.65 10.07
CA VAL A 292 5.92 16.49 9.18
C VAL A 292 5.27 16.74 7.81
N VAL A 293 4.02 17.19 7.78
CA VAL A 293 3.29 17.48 6.54
C VAL A 293 3.97 18.59 5.74
N ARG A 294 4.44 19.66 6.39
CA ARG A 294 5.21 20.72 5.73
C ARG A 294 6.47 20.17 5.07
N SER A 295 7.19 19.28 5.74
CA SER A 295 8.36 18.61 5.15
C SER A 295 7.96 17.73 3.95
N LEU A 296 6.85 16.99 4.04
CA LEU A 296 6.35 16.16 2.94
C LEU A 296 5.92 16.98 1.73
N ILE A 297 5.24 18.13 1.93
CA ILE A 297 4.86 19.05 0.83
C ILE A 297 6.11 19.50 0.06
N SER A 298 7.16 19.89 0.79
CA SER A 298 8.42 20.31 0.18
C SER A 298 9.06 19.19 -0.63
N LEU A 299 9.17 18.00 -0.04
CA LEU A 299 9.75 16.81 -0.69
C LEU A 299 8.93 16.38 -1.92
N TYR A 300 7.60 16.32 -1.80
CA TYR A 300 6.69 15.99 -2.90
C TYR A 300 6.87 16.94 -4.10
N SER A 301 6.95 18.25 -3.82
CA SER A 301 7.15 19.27 -4.85
C SER A 301 8.52 19.16 -5.53
N GLU A 302 9.55 18.80 -4.77
CA GLU A 302 10.89 18.55 -5.31
C GLU A 302 10.93 17.30 -6.18
N VAL A 303 10.34 16.20 -5.71
CA VAL A 303 10.25 14.93 -6.43
C VAL A 303 9.55 15.11 -7.76
N GLY A 304 8.43 15.85 -7.81
CA GLY A 304 7.75 16.16 -9.07
C GLY A 304 8.66 16.84 -10.09
N ARG A 305 9.44 17.85 -9.66
CA ARG A 305 10.42 18.52 -10.54
C ARG A 305 11.55 17.60 -10.96
N ASN A 306 12.05 16.76 -10.05
CA ASN A 306 13.13 15.83 -10.36
C ASN A 306 12.68 14.75 -11.36
N ALA A 307 11.48 14.21 -11.17
CA ALA A 307 10.84 13.26 -12.08
C ALA A 307 10.71 13.84 -13.51
N ASP A 308 10.20 15.06 -13.65
CA ASP A 308 10.13 15.75 -14.95
C ASP A 308 11.54 16.00 -15.53
N SER A 309 12.49 16.38 -14.69
CA SER A 309 13.87 16.62 -15.11
C SER A 309 14.55 15.35 -15.64
N LEU A 310 14.12 14.16 -15.20
CA LEU A 310 14.67 12.89 -15.67
C LEU A 310 14.23 12.62 -17.11
N ALA A 311 12.94 12.83 -17.42
CA ALA A 311 12.45 12.73 -18.80
C ALA A 311 13.18 13.72 -19.72
N GLN A 312 13.30 14.98 -19.28
CA GLN A 312 14.02 16.01 -20.02
C GLN A 312 15.50 15.69 -20.23
N TYR A 313 16.16 15.05 -19.25
CA TYR A 313 17.56 14.61 -19.35
C TYR A 313 17.78 13.65 -20.52
N PHE A 314 16.80 12.79 -20.83
CA PHE A 314 16.83 11.90 -22.00
C PHE A 314 16.25 12.52 -23.28
N GLY A 315 15.91 13.81 -23.26
CA GLY A 315 15.29 14.51 -24.39
C GLY A 315 13.83 14.12 -24.63
N GLU A 316 13.19 13.51 -23.64
CA GLU A 316 11.78 13.13 -23.65
C GLU A 316 10.90 14.29 -23.12
N ASP A 317 9.63 14.32 -23.53
CA ASP A 317 8.64 15.27 -23.04
C ASP A 317 7.92 14.64 -21.83
N PRO A 318 8.00 15.22 -20.61
CA PRO A 318 7.36 14.64 -19.42
C PRO A 318 5.86 14.41 -19.58
N ALA A 319 5.17 15.20 -20.41
CA ALA A 319 3.74 15.03 -20.65
C ALA A 319 3.42 13.79 -21.51
N ARG A 320 4.39 13.30 -22.29
CA ARG A 320 4.24 12.18 -23.22
C ARG A 320 4.97 10.91 -22.78
N CYS A 321 6.06 11.08 -22.05
CA CYS A 321 6.91 10.02 -21.52
C CYS A 321 7.17 10.36 -20.04
N PRO A 322 6.22 10.05 -19.16
CA PRO A 322 6.33 10.36 -17.74
C PRO A 322 7.42 9.51 -17.08
N PHE A 323 7.74 9.86 -15.84
CA PHE A 323 8.77 9.19 -15.03
C PHE A 323 8.65 7.66 -15.02
N GLU A 324 7.44 7.13 -14.88
CA GLU A 324 7.17 5.69 -14.86
C GLU A 324 7.56 5.02 -16.19
N GLN A 325 7.34 5.70 -17.31
CA GLN A 325 7.72 5.19 -18.62
C GLN A 325 9.25 5.22 -18.79
N VAL A 326 9.90 6.33 -18.42
CA VAL A 326 11.36 6.46 -18.48
C VAL A 326 12.06 5.38 -17.65
N THR A 327 11.66 5.23 -16.39
CA THR A 327 12.22 4.23 -15.48
C THR A 327 11.94 2.80 -15.97
N SER A 328 10.74 2.52 -16.47
CA SER A 328 10.40 1.22 -17.07
C SER A 328 11.31 0.86 -18.26
N ILE A 329 11.55 1.80 -19.18
CA ILE A 329 12.46 1.57 -20.32
C ILE A 329 13.88 1.27 -19.83
N LEU A 330 14.37 2.02 -18.84
CA LEU A 330 15.70 1.81 -18.27
C LEU A 330 15.81 0.46 -17.56
N VAL A 331 14.79 0.04 -16.80
CA VAL A 331 14.74 -1.28 -16.16
C VAL A 331 14.81 -2.40 -17.22
N ILE A 332 14.01 -2.29 -18.27
CA ILE A 332 14.02 -3.27 -19.38
C ILE A 332 15.40 -3.32 -20.03
N PHE A 333 16.00 -2.16 -20.31
CA PHE A 333 17.35 -2.07 -20.86
C PHE A 333 18.41 -2.73 -19.97
N VAL A 334 18.40 -2.44 -18.67
CA VAL A 334 19.32 -3.06 -17.69
C VAL A 334 19.17 -4.57 -17.70
N ASN A 335 17.94 -5.08 -17.69
CA ASN A 335 17.67 -6.52 -17.71
C ASN A 335 18.10 -7.18 -19.03
N MET A 336 17.86 -6.53 -20.17
CA MET A 336 18.36 -6.98 -21.48
C MET A 336 19.89 -7.04 -21.50
N PHE A 337 20.55 -6.01 -20.98
CA PHE A 337 22.00 -5.94 -20.91
C PHE A 337 22.59 -7.08 -20.07
N LYS A 338 22.08 -7.25 -18.84
CA LYS A 338 22.53 -8.32 -17.92
C LYS A 338 22.36 -9.70 -18.55
N LYS A 339 21.20 -9.96 -19.15
CA LYS A 339 20.93 -11.22 -19.85
C LYS A 339 21.96 -11.47 -20.97
N SER A 340 22.19 -10.50 -21.84
CA SER A 340 23.15 -10.64 -22.95
C SER A 340 24.60 -10.77 -22.47
N ARG A 341 24.99 -10.05 -21.41
CA ARG A 341 26.30 -10.19 -20.76
C ARG A 341 26.51 -11.63 -20.25
N ASP A 342 25.52 -12.17 -19.55
CA ASP A 342 25.62 -13.50 -18.95
C ASP A 342 25.54 -14.62 -20.02
N GLU A 343 24.81 -14.41 -21.12
CA GLU A 343 24.82 -15.30 -22.30
C GLU A 343 26.18 -15.30 -23.02
N ASN A 344 26.82 -14.13 -23.17
CA ASN A 344 28.16 -14.03 -23.73
C ASN A 344 29.19 -14.76 -22.85
N ALA A 345 29.16 -14.54 -21.53
CA ALA A 345 30.07 -15.19 -20.60
C ALA A 345 29.97 -16.72 -20.66
N ARG A 346 28.74 -17.26 -20.69
CA ARG A 346 28.50 -18.71 -20.88
C ARG A 346 29.05 -19.24 -22.20
N THR A 347 28.91 -18.47 -23.27
CA THR A 347 29.44 -18.85 -24.59
C THR A 347 30.97 -18.96 -24.57
N VAL A 348 31.65 -17.95 -24.00
CA VAL A 348 33.12 -17.93 -23.86
C VAL A 348 33.60 -19.10 -23.00
N GLU A 349 32.92 -19.39 -21.89
CA GLU A 349 33.27 -20.51 -21.03
C GLU A 349 33.09 -21.87 -21.74
N ALA A 350 32.02 -22.04 -22.50
CA ALA A 350 31.77 -23.26 -23.27
C ALA A 350 32.81 -23.48 -24.37
N GLU A 351 33.21 -22.42 -25.09
CA GLU A 351 34.28 -22.48 -26.09
C GLU A 351 35.62 -22.84 -25.46
N LYS A 352 35.97 -22.24 -24.31
CA LYS A 352 37.20 -22.57 -23.58
C LYS A 352 37.22 -24.04 -23.15
N LYS A 353 36.12 -24.55 -22.57
CA LYS A 353 35.99 -25.97 -22.19
C LYS A 353 36.10 -26.91 -23.39
N LYS A 354 35.56 -26.51 -24.54
CA LYS A 354 35.66 -27.30 -25.78
C LYS A 354 37.11 -27.37 -26.27
N MET A 355 37.83 -26.23 -26.29
CA MET A 355 39.25 -26.19 -26.67
C MET A 355 40.14 -27.00 -25.70
N GLU A 356 39.86 -26.97 -24.40
CA GLU A 356 40.58 -27.78 -23.40
C GLU A 356 40.36 -29.28 -23.61
N LYS A 357 39.12 -29.71 -23.90
CA LYS A 357 38.81 -31.10 -24.25
C LYS A 357 39.52 -31.54 -25.54
N GLU A 358 39.52 -30.72 -26.58
CA GLU A 358 40.20 -31.02 -27.84
C GLU A 358 41.72 -31.13 -27.65
N LYS A 359 42.34 -30.27 -26.83
CA LYS A 359 43.76 -30.39 -26.47
C LYS A 359 44.07 -31.68 -25.68
N ASN A 360 43.19 -32.10 -24.78
CA ASN A 360 43.38 -33.33 -24.00
C ASN A 360 43.20 -34.61 -24.84
N VAL A 361 42.34 -34.58 -25.87
CA VAL A 361 42.17 -35.71 -26.81
C VAL A 361 43.36 -35.86 -27.76
N ILE A 362 44.03 -34.76 -28.13
CA ILE A 362 45.24 -34.79 -28.97
C ILE A 362 46.46 -35.32 -28.18
N HIS A 363 46.42 -35.31 -26.85
CA HIS A 363 47.56 -35.69 -25.99
C HIS A 363 47.41 -37.07 -25.30
N THR A 364 46.37 -37.85 -25.60
CA THR A 364 46.30 -39.27 -25.20
C THR A 364 47.15 -40.12 -26.16
N PRO A 365 48.25 -40.75 -25.71
CA PRO A 365 49.04 -41.64 -26.56
C PRO A 365 48.21 -42.87 -26.96
N GLU A 366 48.36 -43.33 -28.20
CA GLU A 366 47.81 -44.63 -28.64
C GLU A 366 48.25 -45.73 -27.65
N PRO A 367 47.34 -46.62 -27.22
CA PRO A 367 47.74 -47.77 -26.44
C PRO A 367 48.70 -48.60 -27.29
N ALA A 368 49.95 -48.72 -26.84
CA ALA A 368 50.97 -49.52 -27.49
C ALA A 368 50.39 -50.92 -27.75
N SER A 369 50.28 -51.27 -29.03
CA SER A 369 49.94 -52.62 -29.47
C SER A 369 51.01 -53.58 -28.98
N ALA A 370 50.68 -54.34 -27.93
CA ALA A 370 51.49 -55.45 -27.47
C ALA A 370 51.44 -56.55 -28.54
N PHE A 371 52.59 -56.78 -29.19
CA PHE A 371 52.88 -57.94 -30.02
C PHE A 371 53.23 -59.16 -29.15
#